data_AF-A0A2E4FBC6-F1
#
_entry.id   AF-A0A2E4FBC6-F1
#
_cell.length_a   1.000
_cell.length_b   1.000
_cell.length_c   1.000
_cell.angle_alpha   90.00
_cell.angle_beta   90.00
_cell.angle_gamma   90.00
#
_symmetry.space_group_name_H-M   'P 1'
#
loop_
_entity.id
_entity.type
_entity.pdbx_description
1 polymer ?
#
loop_
_entity_poly.entity_id
_entity_poly.type
_entity_poly.pdbx_seq_one_letter_code
_entity_poly.pdbx_strand_id
1 'polypeptide(L)'
;MTRLIFAAGLAALALTGCAADETETAPAPAADAQDATEDVAEPGSDVETDLGETLDDASLSDAVEEDASPEDVPPETSGLDISGMSVCEAYCATVDFACVGDDAIDFGEQSCASACASWEEGAEGDTAADTAGCRLFHATAALENPALHCPYASPDGGGICVEHGPSVCEQYCIAIITNCVGSLAYDFGDLGCEATCELWDEGAQGDSIGQTAHCHLSYAEEAADDPDGVCANASPGSLVCVEPEPDCAVDEDCPLGQTCAEGFCEGPILECLSDEDCEGDELCEEGACVVPPEPDCMVDGDCEAGEVCTDGSCVEFVPPPECVISSDCDTGEMCESGACVVVTYDEHVQPVLSLACGTCHTSQNLGNTNFGAVYEDNLASSYYCMGETVGACIMTRIDDGTMPPSGSNMSASSKSMIQIWLDGGMAE
;
A
#
# COMPACT_ATOMS: atom_id res chain seq x y z
N MET A 1 55.54 -41.81 1.83
CA MET A 1 54.65 -42.91 2.28
C MET A 1 53.24 -42.34 2.41
N THR A 2 52.11 -42.99 2.11
CA THR A 2 51.71 -43.80 0.92
C THR A 2 50.19 -44.02 1.01
N ARG A 3 49.37 -43.36 0.16
CA ARG A 3 47.91 -43.55 0.00
C ARG A 3 47.08 -43.24 1.28
N LEU A 4 45.74 -43.21 1.30
CA LEU A 4 44.64 -43.39 0.32
C LEU A 4 43.83 -42.06 0.26
N ILE A 5 43.07 -41.61 -0.74
CA ILE A 5 42.24 -42.20 -1.83
C ILE A 5 41.05 -43.05 -1.36
N PHE A 6 39.89 -42.41 -1.19
CA PHE A 6 38.60 -43.02 -1.50
C PHE A 6 37.69 -42.00 -2.20
N ALA A 7 36.88 -42.47 -3.15
CA ALA A 7 35.91 -41.65 -3.87
C ALA A 7 34.69 -42.53 -4.23
N ALA A 8 33.51 -42.08 -3.82
CA ALA A 8 32.19 -42.57 -4.19
C ALA A 8 31.16 -41.52 -3.70
N GLY A 9 30.03 -41.30 -4.35
CA GLY A 9 29.57 -41.82 -5.63
C GLY A 9 28.16 -41.29 -5.93
N LEU A 10 27.82 -41.06 -7.21
CA LEU A 10 26.49 -40.55 -7.57
C LEU A 10 25.41 -41.60 -7.26
N ALA A 11 24.30 -41.14 -6.69
CA ALA A 11 23.02 -41.85 -6.67
C ALA A 11 21.91 -40.86 -7.04
N ALA A 12 21.58 -40.78 -8.34
CA ALA A 12 20.41 -40.05 -8.80
C ALA A 12 19.18 -40.96 -8.70
N LEU A 13 18.11 -40.48 -8.07
CA LEU A 13 16.78 -41.08 -8.15
C LEU A 13 15.87 -40.14 -8.95
N ALA A 14 15.13 -40.70 -9.91
CA ALA A 14 14.31 -39.92 -10.84
C ALA A 14 12.82 -40.23 -10.65
N LEU A 15 12.06 -39.17 -10.36
CA LEU A 15 10.73 -38.87 -10.91
C LEU A 15 9.78 -40.04 -11.21
N THR A 16 8.87 -40.29 -10.27
CA THR A 16 7.45 -40.61 -10.57
C THR A 16 6.57 -39.88 -9.55
N GLY A 17 5.44 -39.26 -9.92
CA GLY A 17 4.87 -39.19 -11.27
C GLY A 17 3.34 -39.00 -11.34
N CYS A 18 2.72 -38.38 -10.33
CA CYS A 18 1.31 -38.00 -10.23
C CYS A 18 1.22 -36.73 -9.35
N ALA A 19 0.21 -35.87 -9.44
CA ALA A 19 -0.71 -35.52 -10.53
C ALA A 19 -1.23 -34.11 -10.20
N ALA A 20 -1.53 -33.27 -11.18
CA ALA A 20 -2.03 -31.92 -10.93
C ALA A 20 -3.54 -31.93 -10.65
N ASP A 21 -3.96 -31.14 -9.67
CA ASP A 21 -5.35 -30.71 -9.44
C ASP A 21 -5.28 -29.23 -9.04
N GLU A 22 -6.11 -28.36 -9.63
CA GLU A 22 -6.01 -26.90 -9.51
C GLU A 22 -7.34 -26.27 -9.05
N THR A 23 -7.57 -26.36 -7.74
CA THR A 23 -8.42 -25.46 -6.93
C THR A 23 -7.77 -25.38 -5.52
N GLU A 24 -7.90 -24.34 -4.71
CA GLU A 24 -9.01 -23.37 -4.58
C GLU A 24 -8.53 -21.90 -4.48
N THR A 25 -9.45 -20.97 -4.70
CA THR A 25 -9.23 -19.51 -4.62
C THR A 25 -9.39 -18.97 -3.20
N ALA A 26 -8.39 -18.25 -2.68
CA ALA A 26 -8.55 -17.42 -1.50
C ALA A 26 -9.39 -16.15 -1.81
N PRO A 27 -10.29 -15.71 -0.92
CA PRO A 27 -11.10 -14.51 -1.13
C PRO A 27 -10.30 -13.22 -0.89
N ALA A 28 -10.44 -12.25 -1.79
CA ALA A 28 -9.96 -10.88 -1.58
C ALA A 28 -10.91 -10.10 -0.65
N PRO A 29 -10.42 -9.10 0.11
CA PRO A 29 -11.26 -8.28 0.98
C PRO A 29 -12.23 -7.41 0.16
N ALA A 30 -13.43 -7.21 0.69
CA ALA A 30 -14.43 -6.33 0.08
C ALA A 30 -14.03 -4.86 0.22
N ALA A 31 -14.00 -4.14 -0.90
CA ALA A 31 -13.94 -2.68 -0.94
C ALA A 31 -15.30 -2.14 -1.41
N ASP A 32 -15.82 -1.13 -0.72
CA ASP A 32 -17.11 -0.51 -1.02
C ASP A 32 -17.08 0.19 -2.40
N ALA A 33 -18.10 -0.05 -3.23
CA ALA A 33 -18.23 0.54 -4.55
C ALA A 33 -19.63 1.15 -4.69
N GLN A 34 -19.73 2.46 -4.45
CA GLN A 34 -20.95 3.22 -4.67
C GLN A 34 -20.96 3.84 -6.06
N ASP A 35 -21.85 3.30 -6.90
CA ASP A 35 -22.64 3.89 -7.98
C ASP A 35 -21.98 4.85 -9.00
N ALA A 36 -22.49 4.81 -10.24
CA ALA A 36 -21.92 5.53 -11.38
C ALA A 36 -23.02 6.10 -12.29
N THR A 37 -22.60 6.78 -13.36
CA THR A 37 -23.43 7.37 -14.44
C THR A 37 -24.09 8.72 -14.08
N GLU A 38 -24.30 9.67 -15.00
CA GLU A 38 -24.12 9.70 -16.47
C GLU A 38 -23.30 10.92 -16.96
N ASP A 39 -22.58 10.74 -18.08
CA ASP A 39 -21.96 11.80 -18.90
C ASP A 39 -22.96 12.44 -19.88
N VAL A 40 -22.88 13.76 -20.11
CA VAL A 40 -23.36 14.40 -21.36
C VAL A 40 -22.42 15.56 -21.75
N ALA A 41 -22.01 15.60 -23.01
CA ALA A 41 -20.98 16.52 -23.54
C ALA A 41 -21.52 17.81 -24.17
N GLU A 42 -20.60 18.73 -24.51
CA GLU A 42 -20.83 19.90 -25.39
C GLU A 42 -21.21 19.46 -26.83
N PRO A 43 -21.80 20.35 -27.68
CA PRO A 43 -20.97 21.27 -28.48
C PRO A 43 -21.64 22.60 -28.96
N GLY A 44 -20.84 23.52 -29.53
CA GLY A 44 -21.22 24.18 -30.80
C GLY A 44 -21.43 25.71 -30.88
N SER A 45 -20.45 26.38 -31.49
CA SER A 45 -20.48 27.57 -32.38
C SER A 45 -21.78 28.38 -32.68
N ASP A 46 -21.67 29.72 -32.60
CA ASP A 46 -22.20 30.75 -33.54
C ASP A 46 -21.44 32.10 -33.26
N VAL A 47 -21.16 33.10 -34.12
CA VAL A 47 -21.61 33.57 -35.47
C VAL A 47 -22.84 34.53 -35.40
N GLU A 48 -22.86 35.77 -35.93
CA GLU A 48 -21.91 36.64 -36.67
C GLU A 48 -22.29 38.16 -36.55
N THR A 49 -21.39 39.10 -36.89
CA THR A 49 -21.65 40.55 -37.23
C THR A 49 -22.20 41.49 -36.12
N ASP A 50 -22.23 42.85 -36.22
CA ASP A 50 -22.07 43.77 -37.36
C ASP A 50 -21.56 45.21 -37.03
N LEU A 51 -20.99 45.88 -38.05
CA LEU A 51 -20.76 47.33 -38.33
C LEU A 51 -20.17 48.35 -37.31
N GLY A 52 -19.23 49.19 -37.80
CA GLY A 52 -18.81 50.47 -37.18
C GLY A 52 -17.55 51.15 -37.76
N GLU A 53 -17.67 51.92 -38.86
CA GLU A 53 -16.59 52.71 -39.50
C GLU A 53 -16.18 53.96 -38.64
N THR A 54 -15.05 54.68 -38.81
CA THR A 54 -14.61 55.45 -40.01
C THR A 54 -13.18 56.05 -39.93
N LEU A 55 -12.45 56.05 -41.08
CA LEU A 55 -11.60 57.15 -41.66
C LEU A 55 -10.38 57.71 -40.85
N ASP A 56 -9.31 58.32 -41.40
CA ASP A 56 -8.83 58.78 -42.74
C ASP A 56 -7.31 58.42 -42.87
N ASP A 57 -6.75 57.86 -43.95
CA ASP A 57 -6.31 58.41 -45.27
C ASP A 57 -4.86 59.02 -45.35
N ALA A 58 -4.27 58.93 -46.56
CA ALA A 58 -3.02 59.54 -47.06
C ALA A 58 -1.66 58.93 -46.61
N SER A 59 -0.64 58.76 -47.47
CA SER A 59 -0.54 58.97 -48.94
C SER A 59 0.78 58.42 -49.53
N LEU A 60 0.70 57.66 -50.65
CA LEU A 60 1.64 57.49 -51.80
C LEU A 60 3.16 57.23 -51.51
N SER A 61 3.81 56.20 -52.07
CA SER A 61 4.17 55.91 -53.50
C SER A 61 5.17 56.92 -54.11
N ASP A 62 6.14 56.56 -54.96
CA ASP A 62 6.41 55.35 -55.77
C ASP A 62 7.93 55.06 -55.92
N ALA A 63 8.34 53.82 -56.23
CA ALA A 63 9.27 53.48 -57.34
C ALA A 63 9.76 52.00 -57.38
N VAL A 64 9.08 51.18 -58.19
CA VAL A 64 9.56 49.99 -58.97
C VAL A 64 10.83 49.20 -58.58
N GLU A 65 10.57 47.96 -58.15
CA GLU A 65 11.20 46.65 -58.44
C GLU A 65 12.41 46.53 -59.41
N GLU A 66 13.40 45.67 -59.08
CA GLU A 66 13.56 44.35 -59.74
C GLU A 66 14.45 43.36 -58.94
N ASP A 67 13.88 42.17 -58.66
CA ASP A 67 14.46 40.82 -58.50
C ASP A 67 15.83 40.60 -57.79
N ALA A 68 15.81 40.06 -56.56
CA ALA A 68 16.18 38.65 -56.29
C ALA A 68 16.28 38.31 -54.78
N SER A 69 15.47 37.35 -54.31
CA SER A 69 15.74 36.60 -53.06
C SER A 69 16.83 35.54 -53.30
N PRO A 70 17.54 35.10 -52.25
CA PRO A 70 17.06 33.92 -51.53
C PRO A 70 16.62 34.24 -50.09
N GLU A 71 15.69 33.43 -49.60
CA GLU A 71 15.09 33.53 -48.27
C GLU A 71 15.98 32.89 -47.18
N ASP A 72 15.78 33.37 -45.95
CA ASP A 72 16.00 32.69 -44.67
C ASP A 72 17.13 31.66 -44.55
N VAL A 73 18.29 32.15 -44.09
CA VAL A 73 19.21 31.35 -43.26
C VAL A 73 19.04 31.85 -41.82
N PRO A 74 18.60 31.02 -40.85
CA PRO A 74 18.57 31.44 -39.46
C PRO A 74 19.99 31.73 -38.97
N PRO A 75 20.20 32.60 -37.96
CA PRO A 75 21.52 32.84 -37.40
C PRO A 75 22.04 31.52 -36.82
N GLU A 76 23.06 30.93 -37.45
CA GLU A 76 23.68 29.71 -36.94
C GLU A 76 24.27 29.97 -35.56
N THR A 77 24.29 28.92 -34.72
CA THR A 77 24.83 28.91 -33.35
C THR A 77 26.34 29.14 -33.35
N SER A 78 26.70 30.40 -33.59
CA SER A 78 28.03 30.96 -33.44
C SER A 78 28.31 31.01 -31.94
N GLY A 79 28.92 29.95 -31.41
CA GLY A 79 29.19 29.81 -29.98
C GLY A 79 29.83 31.08 -29.41
N LEU A 80 29.33 31.53 -28.27
CA LEU A 80 29.71 32.79 -27.65
C LEU A 80 31.22 32.80 -27.36
N ASP A 81 31.98 33.59 -28.11
CA ASP A 81 33.44 33.67 -27.96
C ASP A 81 33.81 34.53 -26.74
N ILE A 82 33.75 33.91 -25.56
CA ILE A 82 34.14 34.50 -24.28
C ILE A 82 35.68 34.65 -24.12
N SER A 83 36.47 34.36 -25.16
CA SER A 83 37.94 34.33 -25.10
C SER A 83 38.54 35.71 -24.76
N GLY A 84 38.92 35.89 -23.49
CA GLY A 84 39.54 37.13 -22.99
C GLY A 84 38.54 38.15 -22.43
N MET A 85 37.28 37.76 -22.21
CA MET A 85 36.38 38.48 -21.30
C MET A 85 36.82 38.28 -19.84
N SER A 86 36.45 39.20 -18.95
CA SER A 86 36.44 38.92 -17.50
C SER A 86 35.29 37.97 -17.12
N VAL A 87 35.38 37.34 -15.95
CA VAL A 87 34.35 36.38 -15.47
C VAL A 87 32.95 36.99 -15.51
N CYS A 88 32.78 38.25 -15.11
CA CYS A 88 31.48 38.92 -15.15
C CYS A 88 31.01 39.34 -16.55
N GLU A 89 31.92 39.66 -17.48
CA GLU A 89 31.55 39.90 -18.87
C GLU A 89 31.11 38.60 -19.55
N ALA A 90 31.83 37.50 -19.32
CA ALA A 90 31.47 36.17 -19.78
C ALA A 90 30.14 35.69 -19.18
N TYR A 91 29.96 35.84 -17.86
CA TYR A 91 28.73 35.46 -17.16
C TYR A 91 27.52 36.20 -17.72
N CYS A 92 27.55 37.54 -17.76
CA CYS A 92 26.42 38.32 -18.24
C CYS A 92 26.10 38.06 -19.71
N ALA A 93 27.11 37.97 -20.58
CA ALA A 93 26.89 37.63 -21.99
C ALA A 93 26.36 36.20 -22.19
N THR A 94 26.65 35.27 -21.26
CA THR A 94 26.16 33.90 -21.32
C THR A 94 24.72 33.78 -20.80
N VAL A 95 24.36 34.41 -19.67
CA VAL A 95 22.97 34.38 -19.18
C VAL A 95 22.01 35.14 -20.11
N ASP A 96 22.43 36.27 -20.69
CA ASP A 96 21.65 37.01 -21.70
C ASP A 96 21.34 36.17 -22.96
N PHE A 97 22.06 35.08 -23.19
CA PHE A 97 21.88 34.16 -24.32
C PHE A 97 21.21 32.84 -23.93
N ALA A 98 21.57 32.26 -22.78
CA ALA A 98 21.13 30.94 -22.33
C ALA A 98 19.82 30.97 -21.53
N CYS A 99 19.61 32.03 -20.73
CA CYS A 99 18.54 32.13 -19.75
C CYS A 99 17.51 33.17 -20.22
N VAL A 100 16.60 32.72 -21.09
CA VAL A 100 15.63 33.55 -21.80
C VAL A 100 14.24 32.92 -21.80
N GLY A 101 13.19 33.74 -21.96
CA GLY A 101 11.81 33.26 -21.94
C GLY A 101 11.36 32.95 -20.50
N ASP A 102 10.87 31.72 -20.28
CA ASP A 102 10.43 31.28 -18.95
C ASP A 102 11.61 31.04 -17.98
N ASP A 103 12.82 30.80 -18.51
CA ASP A 103 14.07 30.61 -17.76
C ASP A 103 14.86 31.93 -17.54
N ALA A 104 14.22 33.08 -17.77
CA ALA A 104 14.87 34.39 -17.67
C ALA A 104 15.23 34.78 -16.23
N ILE A 105 16.50 35.13 -16.00
CA ILE A 105 17.02 35.48 -14.68
C ILE A 105 16.64 36.93 -14.32
N ASP A 106 15.97 37.10 -13.16
CA ASP A 106 15.71 38.41 -12.57
C ASP A 106 16.88 38.88 -11.69
N PHE A 107 17.38 40.09 -11.94
CA PHE A 107 18.41 40.76 -11.14
C PHE A 107 17.83 41.83 -10.19
N GLY A 108 16.50 41.97 -10.14
CA GLY A 108 15.78 42.90 -9.27
C GLY A 108 16.09 44.36 -9.62
N GLU A 109 16.50 45.16 -8.63
CA GLU A 109 16.92 46.55 -8.85
C GLU A 109 18.37 46.68 -9.38
N GLN A 110 19.11 45.57 -9.54
CA GLN A 110 20.49 45.57 -10.02
C GLN A 110 20.60 45.24 -11.52
N SER A 111 21.71 45.65 -12.14
CA SER A 111 22.12 45.09 -13.43
C SER A 111 22.95 43.82 -13.22
N CYS A 112 22.97 42.90 -14.18
CA CYS A 112 23.81 41.70 -14.12
C CYS A 112 25.28 42.03 -13.77
N ALA A 113 25.86 43.06 -14.41
CA ALA A 113 27.23 43.48 -14.14
C ALA A 113 27.42 44.06 -12.72
N SER A 114 26.39 44.65 -12.12
CA SER A 114 26.43 45.13 -10.72
C SER A 114 26.32 43.99 -9.72
N ALA A 115 25.41 43.03 -9.97
CA ALA A 115 25.27 41.83 -9.15
C ALA A 115 26.54 40.98 -9.20
N CYS A 116 27.09 40.76 -10.39
CA CYS A 116 28.33 39.99 -10.56
C CYS A 116 29.54 40.65 -9.91
N ALA A 117 29.65 41.98 -9.96
CA ALA A 117 30.70 42.72 -9.24
C ALA A 117 30.51 42.76 -7.71
N SER A 118 29.52 42.04 -7.15
CA SER A 118 29.31 41.90 -5.70
C SER A 118 29.67 40.51 -5.14
N TRP A 119 29.85 39.50 -6.00
CA TRP A 119 30.35 38.17 -5.62
C TRP A 119 31.88 38.11 -5.69
N GLU A 120 32.49 37.11 -5.05
CA GLU A 120 33.91 36.83 -5.28
C GLU A 120 34.13 36.19 -6.66
N GLU A 121 35.30 36.38 -7.27
CA GLU A 121 35.54 35.90 -8.65
C GLU A 121 35.55 34.36 -8.74
N GLY A 122 35.99 33.68 -7.67
CA GLY A 122 36.09 32.22 -7.58
C GLY A 122 37.36 31.65 -8.21
N ALA A 123 37.36 30.33 -8.41
CA ALA A 123 38.36 29.64 -9.23
C ALA A 123 37.80 29.27 -10.61
N GLU A 124 38.70 29.06 -11.58
CA GLU A 124 38.35 28.68 -12.94
C GLU A 124 37.73 27.26 -12.94
N GLY A 125 36.40 27.20 -13.09
CA GLY A 125 35.65 25.94 -13.08
C GLY A 125 35.00 25.58 -11.74
N ASP A 126 34.79 26.53 -10.83
CA ASP A 126 33.90 26.35 -9.67
C ASP A 126 32.53 25.79 -10.09
N THR A 127 31.99 24.84 -9.32
CA THR A 127 30.66 24.25 -9.52
C THR A 127 29.76 24.35 -8.27
N ALA A 128 30.20 25.12 -7.27
CA ALA A 128 29.52 25.41 -6.00
C ALA A 128 30.14 26.68 -5.39
N ALA A 129 29.57 27.15 -4.28
CA ALA A 129 29.93 28.37 -3.54
C ALA A 129 29.50 29.70 -4.21
N ASP A 130 29.40 30.78 -3.42
CA ASP A 130 28.98 32.12 -3.88
C ASP A 130 30.09 32.84 -4.66
N THR A 131 30.37 32.34 -5.87
CA THR A 131 31.35 32.91 -6.78
C THR A 131 30.76 33.21 -8.14
N ALA A 132 31.28 34.26 -8.79
CA ALA A 132 31.00 34.53 -10.19
C ALA A 132 31.45 33.36 -11.10
N GLY A 133 32.49 32.62 -10.71
CA GLY A 133 32.92 31.38 -11.34
C GLY A 133 31.83 30.29 -11.34
N CYS A 134 31.23 30.01 -10.18
CA CYS A 134 30.13 29.04 -10.06
C CYS A 134 28.93 29.42 -10.94
N ARG A 135 28.52 30.70 -10.88
CA ARG A 135 27.38 31.20 -11.64
C ARG A 135 27.67 31.22 -13.16
N LEU A 136 28.93 31.45 -13.57
CA LEU A 136 29.39 31.30 -14.96
C LEU A 136 29.39 29.84 -15.43
N PHE A 137 29.82 28.89 -14.58
CA PHE A 137 29.75 27.46 -14.91
C PHE A 137 28.30 27.04 -15.21
N HIS A 138 27.35 27.42 -14.33
CA HIS A 138 25.94 27.10 -14.56
C HIS A 138 25.31 27.89 -15.73
N ALA A 139 25.68 29.15 -15.96
CA ALA A 139 25.29 29.88 -17.16
C ALA A 139 25.77 29.17 -18.44
N THR A 140 26.98 28.60 -18.41
CA THR A 140 27.54 27.83 -19.54
C THR A 140 26.80 26.50 -19.72
N ALA A 141 26.47 25.79 -18.64
CA ALA A 141 25.68 24.56 -18.70
C ALA A 141 24.22 24.80 -19.15
N ALA A 142 23.67 25.99 -18.88
CA ALA A 142 22.35 26.40 -19.39
C ALA A 142 22.30 26.47 -20.93
N LEU A 143 23.42 26.56 -21.64
CA LEU A 143 23.46 26.43 -23.11
C LEU A 143 22.97 25.07 -23.61
N GLU A 144 23.04 24.02 -22.79
CA GLU A 144 22.50 22.68 -23.10
C GLU A 144 21.16 22.41 -22.41
N ASN A 145 20.93 22.94 -21.21
CA ASN A 145 19.69 22.74 -20.45
C ASN A 145 19.34 23.97 -19.56
N PRO A 146 18.64 24.98 -20.11
CA PRO A 146 18.30 26.21 -19.37
C PRO A 146 17.54 25.95 -18.07
N ALA A 147 16.42 25.21 -18.14
CA ALA A 147 15.53 24.94 -17.01
C ALA A 147 16.17 24.19 -15.83
N LEU A 148 17.31 23.51 -16.05
CA LEU A 148 18.09 22.90 -14.97
C LEU A 148 19.14 23.85 -14.38
N HIS A 149 19.73 24.75 -15.18
CA HIS A 149 20.94 25.47 -14.77
C HIS A 149 20.78 26.98 -14.59
N CYS A 150 19.81 27.63 -15.24
CA CYS A 150 19.48 29.04 -14.98
C CYS A 150 19.11 29.31 -13.51
N PRO A 151 18.43 28.41 -12.76
CA PRO A 151 18.22 28.58 -11.32
C PRO A 151 19.51 28.62 -10.48
N TYR A 152 20.60 27.99 -10.91
CA TYR A 152 21.89 28.04 -10.20
C TYR A 152 22.77 29.21 -10.69
N ALA A 153 22.52 29.70 -11.91
CA ALA A 153 23.16 30.88 -12.47
C ALA A 153 22.48 32.21 -12.04
N SER A 154 21.34 32.16 -11.32
CA SER A 154 20.62 33.33 -10.80
C SER A 154 21.44 34.09 -9.73
N PRO A 155 20.98 35.26 -9.25
CA PRO A 155 21.61 35.95 -8.13
C PRO A 155 21.49 35.24 -6.78
N ASP A 156 20.43 34.46 -6.55
CA ASP A 156 20.28 33.65 -5.34
C ASP A 156 21.04 32.32 -5.42
N GLY A 157 21.43 31.88 -6.62
CA GLY A 157 22.31 30.72 -6.84
C GLY A 157 21.64 29.35 -6.66
N GLY A 158 20.32 29.31 -6.45
CA GLY A 158 19.53 28.08 -6.43
C GLY A 158 19.95 27.05 -5.37
N GLY A 159 20.67 27.46 -4.33
CA GLY A 159 21.24 26.58 -3.31
C GLY A 159 22.55 25.87 -3.69
N ILE A 160 23.14 26.18 -4.85
CA ILE A 160 24.43 25.62 -5.30
C ILE A 160 25.51 26.70 -5.32
N CYS A 161 25.27 27.83 -6.00
CA CYS A 161 26.15 29.00 -5.97
C CYS A 161 25.78 29.92 -4.80
N VAL A 162 25.82 29.38 -3.58
CA VAL A 162 25.46 30.08 -2.33
C VAL A 162 26.63 30.08 -1.36
N GLU A 163 26.62 31.03 -0.41
CA GLU A 163 27.55 31.03 0.71
C GLU A 163 27.31 29.73 1.49
N HIS A 164 28.23 28.78 1.32
CA HIS A 164 28.27 27.61 2.18
C HIS A 164 28.72 28.14 3.54
N GLY A 165 27.77 28.25 4.47
CA GLY A 165 28.08 28.59 5.86
C GLY A 165 29.13 27.61 6.42
N PRO A 166 29.84 28.00 7.49
CA PRO A 166 30.94 27.20 8.03
C PRO A 166 30.50 25.76 8.26
N SER A 167 31.35 24.80 7.87
CA SER A 167 31.03 23.37 7.99
C SER A 167 30.68 23.01 9.44
N VAL A 168 30.01 21.88 9.69
CA VAL A 168 29.78 21.41 11.08
C VAL A 168 31.12 21.27 11.82
N CYS A 169 32.18 20.89 11.11
CA CYS A 169 33.55 20.84 11.64
C CYS A 169 34.18 22.21 11.86
N GLU A 170 33.98 23.19 10.97
CA GLU A 170 34.49 24.55 11.16
C GLU A 170 33.79 25.23 12.34
N GLN A 171 32.46 25.08 12.44
CA GLN A 171 31.68 25.51 13.60
C GLN A 171 32.19 24.85 14.89
N TYR A 172 32.41 23.53 14.87
CA TYR A 172 32.97 22.78 16.00
C TYR A 172 34.36 23.30 16.39
N CYS A 173 35.25 23.47 15.42
CA CYS A 173 36.62 23.91 15.63
C CYS A 173 36.69 25.36 16.13
N ILE A 174 35.81 26.25 15.65
CA ILE A 174 35.64 27.60 16.22
C ILE A 174 35.16 27.50 17.68
N ALA A 175 34.13 26.71 17.95
CA ALA A 175 33.53 26.59 19.28
C ALA A 175 34.52 25.99 20.30
N ILE A 176 35.12 24.82 20.02
CA ILE A 176 36.00 24.14 20.97
C ILE A 176 37.30 24.91 21.23
N ILE A 177 37.89 25.54 20.21
CA ILE A 177 39.11 26.35 20.39
C ILE A 177 38.82 27.67 21.15
N THR A 178 37.60 28.20 21.03
CA THR A 178 37.19 29.43 21.75
C THR A 178 36.81 29.15 23.20
N ASN A 179 36.07 28.07 23.45
CA ASN A 179 35.43 27.81 24.74
C ASN A 179 36.29 26.89 25.63
N CYS A 180 36.90 25.85 25.07
CA CYS A 180 37.71 24.87 25.80
C CYS A 180 39.17 25.30 25.80
N VAL A 181 39.54 26.15 26.77
CA VAL A 181 40.85 26.82 26.83
C VAL A 181 41.68 26.46 28.08
N GLY A 182 42.98 26.74 28.03
CA GLY A 182 43.88 26.60 29.17
C GLY A 182 44.12 25.13 29.55
N SER A 183 43.61 24.70 30.71
CA SER A 183 43.66 23.30 31.15
C SER A 183 42.58 22.40 30.54
N LEU A 184 41.61 22.99 29.84
CA LEU A 184 40.52 22.30 29.15
C LEU A 184 40.76 22.19 27.63
N ALA A 185 41.85 22.77 27.13
CA ALA A 185 42.18 22.74 25.72
C ALA A 185 42.61 21.35 25.25
N TYR A 186 42.00 20.88 24.16
CA TYR A 186 42.39 19.67 23.47
C TYR A 186 43.56 19.93 22.51
N ASP A 187 44.49 18.97 22.40
CA ASP A 187 45.60 19.01 21.46
C ASP A 187 45.32 18.06 20.29
N PHE A 188 44.92 18.62 19.15
CA PHE A 188 44.65 17.89 17.90
C PHE A 188 45.93 17.39 17.19
N GLY A 189 47.12 17.69 17.73
CA GLY A 189 48.40 17.23 17.21
C GLY A 189 48.66 17.64 15.75
N ASP A 190 49.37 16.78 15.01
CA ASP A 190 49.76 17.04 13.62
C ASP A 190 48.61 16.92 12.60
N LEU A 191 47.44 16.38 13.01
CA LEU A 191 46.27 16.24 12.13
C LEU A 191 45.46 17.55 12.03
N GLY A 192 45.38 18.30 13.13
CA GLY A 192 44.59 19.52 13.22
C GLY A 192 43.10 19.25 13.47
N CYS A 193 42.35 20.29 13.84
CA CYS A 193 40.96 20.14 14.28
C CYS A 193 40.01 19.69 13.17
N GLU A 194 39.99 20.40 12.02
CA GLU A 194 39.08 20.11 10.90
C GLU A 194 39.22 18.65 10.45
N ALA A 195 40.43 18.22 10.11
CA ALA A 195 40.71 16.85 9.66
C ALA A 195 40.66 15.77 10.77
N THR A 196 40.43 16.15 12.03
CA THR A 196 40.02 15.22 13.09
C THR A 196 38.50 15.04 13.10
N CYS A 197 37.75 16.12 12.86
CA CYS A 197 36.29 16.11 12.79
C CYS A 197 35.77 15.49 11.47
N GLU A 198 36.46 15.67 10.35
CA GLU A 198 36.19 14.99 9.06
C GLU A 198 36.30 13.44 9.12
N LEU A 199 36.67 12.87 10.27
CA LEU A 199 36.68 11.42 10.53
C LEU A 199 35.41 10.91 11.23
N TRP A 200 34.49 11.80 11.60
CA TRP A 200 33.19 11.49 12.18
C TRP A 200 32.09 11.66 11.13
N ASP A 201 30.98 10.95 11.29
CA ASP A 201 29.78 11.25 10.51
C ASP A 201 29.21 12.61 10.95
N GLU A 202 28.57 13.35 10.05
CA GLU A 202 28.05 14.69 10.36
C GLU A 202 26.99 14.66 11.49
N GLY A 203 26.16 13.62 11.48
CA GLY A 203 25.08 13.40 12.45
C GLY A 203 23.81 14.18 12.14
N ALA A 204 23.02 14.43 13.19
CA ALA A 204 21.84 15.29 13.13
C ALA A 204 21.99 16.49 14.09
N GLN A 205 21.48 17.65 13.69
CA GLN A 205 21.50 18.83 14.55
C GLN A 205 20.72 18.58 15.85
N GLY A 206 21.43 18.61 16.98
CA GLY A 206 20.89 18.28 18.30
C GLY A 206 21.33 16.91 18.85
N ASP A 207 22.20 16.19 18.14
CA ASP A 207 22.88 15.02 18.69
C ASP A 207 23.57 15.35 20.03
N SER A 208 23.48 14.41 20.96
CA SER A 208 24.07 14.48 22.31
C SER A 208 24.68 13.14 22.76
N ILE A 209 24.69 12.15 21.87
CA ILE A 209 25.36 10.84 21.93
C ILE A 209 25.74 10.42 20.50
N GLY A 210 26.63 9.45 20.34
CA GLY A 210 27.08 8.98 19.02
C GLY A 210 28.37 9.67 18.56
N GLN A 211 29.18 8.99 17.74
CA GLN A 211 30.40 9.58 17.16
C GLN A 211 30.06 10.50 15.97
N THR A 212 29.40 11.62 16.26
CA THR A 212 28.99 12.59 15.24
C THR A 212 29.56 13.98 15.46
N ALA A 213 29.86 14.69 14.37
CA ALA A 213 30.32 16.07 14.41
C ALA A 213 29.30 16.98 15.13
N HIS A 214 27.99 16.74 14.95
CA HIS A 214 26.96 17.45 15.70
C HIS A 214 26.96 17.17 17.21
N CYS A 215 27.27 15.95 17.68
CA CYS A 215 27.45 15.66 19.11
C CYS A 215 28.65 16.42 19.69
N HIS A 216 29.77 16.44 18.97
CA HIS A 216 30.96 17.18 19.38
C HIS A 216 30.74 18.70 19.35
N LEU A 217 29.99 19.23 18.37
CA LEU A 217 29.58 20.63 18.27
C LEU A 217 28.67 21.06 19.41
N SER A 218 27.63 20.31 19.75
CA SER A 218 26.65 20.72 20.77
C SER A 218 27.30 20.94 22.14
N TYR A 219 28.22 20.05 22.55
CA TYR A 219 29.03 20.25 23.75
C TYR A 219 30.11 21.34 23.60
N ALA A 220 30.65 21.56 22.40
CA ALA A 220 31.60 22.66 22.17
C ALA A 220 30.93 24.04 22.27
N GLU A 221 29.64 24.15 21.93
CA GLU A 221 28.82 25.35 22.12
C GLU A 221 28.39 25.52 23.59
N GLU A 222 27.91 24.46 24.25
CA GLU A 222 27.54 24.50 25.69
C GLU A 222 28.72 24.88 26.60
N ALA A 223 29.96 24.60 26.18
CA ALA A 223 31.18 25.04 26.85
C ALA A 223 31.33 26.58 26.92
N ALA A 224 30.53 27.37 26.21
CA ALA A 224 30.47 28.83 26.39
C ALA A 224 29.90 29.22 27.77
N ASP A 225 29.02 28.38 28.35
CA ASP A 225 28.37 28.61 29.65
C ASP A 225 28.95 27.72 30.78
N ASP A 226 29.29 26.45 30.53
CA ASP A 226 29.94 25.55 31.52
C ASP A 226 31.11 24.73 30.94
N PRO A 227 32.28 25.34 30.67
CA PRO A 227 33.42 24.65 30.08
C PRO A 227 34.02 23.57 31.00
N ASP A 228 33.99 23.77 32.33
CA ASP A 228 34.47 22.77 33.30
C ASP A 228 33.57 21.52 33.31
N GLY A 229 32.28 21.66 32.97
CA GLY A 229 31.31 20.56 32.86
C GLY A 229 31.42 19.75 31.57
N VAL A 230 31.57 20.41 30.40
CA VAL A 230 31.31 19.74 29.10
C VAL A 230 32.48 19.64 28.13
N CYS A 231 33.60 20.35 28.34
CA CYS A 231 34.73 20.31 27.39
C CYS A 231 35.34 18.90 27.18
N ALA A 232 35.19 18.00 28.15
CA ALA A 232 35.56 16.59 27.98
C ALA A 232 34.70 15.90 26.92
N ASN A 233 33.39 16.17 26.89
CA ASN A 233 32.44 15.57 25.96
C ASN A 233 32.59 16.14 24.54
N ALA A 234 32.93 17.43 24.43
CA ALA A 234 33.25 18.10 23.16
C ALA A 234 34.53 17.54 22.52
N SER A 235 35.50 17.09 23.31
CA SER A 235 36.81 16.67 22.80
C SER A 235 36.76 15.37 21.97
N PRO A 236 37.70 15.13 21.04
CA PRO A 236 37.86 13.83 20.36
C PRO A 236 38.15 12.63 21.30
N GLY A 237 38.39 12.89 22.59
CA GLY A 237 38.49 11.87 23.65
C GLY A 237 37.20 11.68 24.46
N SER A 238 36.05 12.10 23.91
CA SER A 238 34.73 11.95 24.52
C SER A 238 34.43 10.50 24.89
N LEU A 239 33.62 10.31 25.93
CA LEU A 239 32.99 9.04 26.28
C LEU A 239 31.45 9.11 26.13
N VAL A 240 30.96 10.14 25.46
CA VAL A 240 29.54 10.41 25.22
C VAL A 240 29.28 10.50 23.71
N CYS A 241 30.11 11.27 23.01
CA CYS A 241 30.16 11.30 21.55
C CYS A 241 31.05 10.16 21.03
N VAL A 242 30.61 8.93 21.28
CA VAL A 242 31.21 7.69 20.79
C VAL A 242 30.13 6.86 20.11
N GLU A 243 30.52 6.07 19.12
CA GLU A 243 29.67 4.99 18.62
C GLU A 243 29.38 4.04 19.81
N PRO A 244 28.11 3.70 20.10
CA PRO A 244 27.80 2.81 21.20
C PRO A 244 28.45 1.44 20.96
N GLU A 245 29.06 0.85 21.99
CA GLU A 245 29.50 -0.55 21.90
C GLU A 245 28.28 -1.42 21.61
N PRO A 246 28.30 -2.30 20.58
CA PRO A 246 27.15 -3.10 20.21
C PRO A 246 26.82 -4.09 21.33
N ASP A 247 25.53 -4.21 21.68
CA ASP A 247 25.02 -5.13 22.69
C ASP A 247 25.26 -6.60 22.31
N CYS A 248 25.41 -6.90 21.01
CA CYS A 248 25.65 -8.24 20.48
C CYS A 248 26.62 -8.26 19.28
N ALA A 249 27.25 -9.41 19.05
CA ALA A 249 28.00 -9.72 17.82
C ALA A 249 27.45 -10.95 17.08
N VAL A 250 26.72 -11.83 17.76
CA VAL A 250 25.97 -12.98 17.22
C VAL A 250 24.64 -13.15 17.95
N ASP A 251 23.72 -13.94 17.37
CA ASP A 251 22.41 -14.23 17.98
C ASP A 251 22.55 -14.85 19.39
N GLU A 252 23.60 -15.64 19.65
CA GLU A 252 23.84 -16.25 20.96
C GLU A 252 24.33 -15.28 22.05
N ASP A 253 24.61 -14.02 21.73
CA ASP A 253 24.84 -12.96 22.73
C ASP A 253 23.51 -12.38 23.26
N CYS A 254 22.40 -12.59 22.53
CA CYS A 254 21.09 -12.01 22.83
C CYS A 254 20.22 -12.86 23.79
N PRO A 255 19.23 -12.25 24.46
CA PRO A 255 18.17 -12.97 25.16
C PRO A 255 17.42 -13.97 24.26
N LEU A 256 16.84 -15.02 24.86
CA LEU A 256 15.99 -15.98 24.14
C LEU A 256 14.87 -15.28 23.36
N GLY A 257 14.67 -15.71 22.12
CA GLY A 257 13.68 -15.13 21.19
C GLY A 257 14.16 -13.91 20.39
N GLN A 258 15.35 -13.37 20.70
CA GLN A 258 15.95 -12.25 19.96
C GLN A 258 17.07 -12.71 19.00
N THR A 259 17.36 -11.87 18.01
CA THR A 259 18.45 -12.03 17.03
C THR A 259 19.30 -10.78 16.95
N CYS A 260 20.59 -10.91 16.62
CA CYS A 260 21.51 -9.78 16.54
C CYS A 260 21.44 -9.09 15.18
N ALA A 261 20.89 -7.87 15.14
CA ALA A 261 20.79 -7.04 13.95
C ALA A 261 21.55 -5.72 14.15
N GLU A 262 22.54 -5.46 13.29
CA GLU A 262 23.37 -4.23 13.28
C GLU A 262 23.98 -3.84 14.65
N GLY A 263 24.21 -4.83 15.52
CA GLY A 263 24.79 -4.66 16.86
C GLY A 263 23.77 -4.61 18.01
N PHE A 264 22.47 -4.69 17.71
CA PHE A 264 21.39 -4.66 18.70
C PHE A 264 20.57 -5.96 18.69
N CYS A 265 20.04 -6.34 19.84
CA CYS A 265 19.18 -7.52 19.97
C CYS A 265 17.71 -7.17 19.63
N GLU A 266 17.26 -7.59 18.45
CA GLU A 266 15.90 -7.39 17.96
C GLU A 266 14.99 -8.60 18.22
N GLY A 267 13.71 -8.35 18.47
CA GLY A 267 12.68 -9.37 18.68
C GLY A 267 12.01 -9.30 20.07
N PRO A 268 11.02 -10.14 20.35
CA PRO A 268 10.48 -10.32 21.69
C PRO A 268 11.49 -11.09 22.57
N ILE A 269 11.63 -10.70 23.83
CA ILE A 269 12.27 -11.56 24.83
C ILE A 269 11.26 -12.64 25.22
N LEU A 270 11.64 -13.90 25.05
CA LEU A 270 10.83 -15.07 25.36
C LEU A 270 11.40 -15.80 26.59
N GLU A 271 10.54 -16.52 27.31
CA GLU A 271 10.93 -17.36 28.44
C GLU A 271 11.34 -18.77 27.98
N CYS A 272 10.81 -19.23 26.85
CA CYS A 272 11.07 -20.55 26.26
C CYS A 272 11.11 -20.50 24.72
N LEU A 273 11.71 -21.52 24.10
CA LEU A 273 11.58 -21.83 22.66
C LEU A 273 10.92 -23.20 22.43
N SER A 274 10.82 -24.02 23.47
CA SER A 274 10.33 -25.39 23.47
C SER A 274 9.89 -25.83 24.87
N ASP A 275 9.12 -26.91 24.97
CA ASP A 275 8.72 -27.49 26.27
C ASP A 275 9.91 -27.96 27.12
N GLU A 276 11.09 -28.21 26.51
CA GLU A 276 12.31 -28.59 27.23
C GLU A 276 12.96 -27.42 28.00
N ASP A 277 12.52 -26.17 27.75
CA ASP A 277 13.01 -24.97 28.45
C ASP A 277 12.21 -24.65 29.73
N CYS A 278 11.01 -25.22 29.91
CA CYS A 278 10.08 -24.93 31.02
C CYS A 278 10.26 -25.87 32.23
N GLU A 279 9.82 -25.45 33.44
CA GLU A 279 9.98 -26.26 34.65
C GLU A 279 8.77 -27.17 34.93
N GLY A 280 8.95 -28.48 34.73
CA GLY A 280 8.04 -29.52 35.24
C GLY A 280 7.10 -30.08 34.17
N ASP A 281 5.81 -29.79 34.29
CA ASP A 281 4.74 -30.23 33.36
C ASP A 281 4.14 -29.02 32.59
N GLU A 282 4.86 -27.89 32.55
CA GLU A 282 4.54 -26.69 31.76
C GLU A 282 4.86 -26.89 30.27
N LEU A 283 4.13 -26.19 29.40
CA LEU A 283 4.31 -26.19 27.95
C LEU A 283 4.75 -24.80 27.45
N CYS A 284 5.47 -24.75 26.34
CA CYS A 284 5.90 -23.48 25.74
C CYS A 284 4.86 -22.96 24.72
N GLU A 285 3.93 -22.12 25.17
CA GLU A 285 2.92 -21.49 24.29
C GLU A 285 3.30 -20.02 24.02
N GLU A 286 3.42 -19.68 22.72
CA GLU A 286 3.80 -18.35 22.22
C GLU A 286 5.11 -17.77 22.84
N GLY A 287 5.96 -18.64 23.40
CA GLY A 287 7.24 -18.27 24.03
C GLY A 287 7.15 -17.94 25.52
N ALA A 288 6.02 -18.22 26.17
CA ALA A 288 5.86 -18.22 27.62
C ALA A 288 5.66 -19.67 28.13
N CYS A 289 6.18 -19.96 29.33
CA CYS A 289 5.89 -21.23 29.99
C CYS A 289 4.50 -21.18 30.65
N VAL A 290 3.59 -22.02 30.18
CA VAL A 290 2.21 -22.08 30.69
C VAL A 290 1.91 -23.45 31.30
N VAL A 291 1.26 -23.46 32.46
CA VAL A 291 0.68 -24.69 33.02
C VAL A 291 -0.56 -25.03 32.18
N PRO A 292 -0.62 -26.19 31.49
CA PRO A 292 -1.81 -26.59 30.75
C PRO A 292 -3.01 -26.72 31.71
N PRO A 293 -4.21 -26.26 31.33
CA PRO A 293 -5.36 -26.26 32.23
C PRO A 293 -5.76 -27.67 32.64
N GLU A 294 -5.98 -27.90 33.94
CA GLU A 294 -6.59 -29.15 34.42
C GLU A 294 -8.01 -29.27 33.83
N PRO A 295 -8.40 -30.43 33.27
CA PRO A 295 -9.72 -30.61 32.69
C PRO A 295 -10.82 -30.58 33.77
N ASP A 296 -11.94 -29.91 33.48
CA ASP A 296 -13.11 -29.83 34.36
C ASP A 296 -13.73 -31.22 34.62
N CYS A 297 -13.60 -32.14 33.66
CA CYS A 297 -14.17 -33.48 33.72
C CYS A 297 -13.26 -34.54 33.08
N MET A 298 -13.43 -35.80 33.51
CA MET A 298 -12.85 -36.98 32.87
C MET A 298 -13.92 -38.00 32.44
N VAL A 299 -15.14 -37.91 32.99
CA VAL A 299 -16.34 -38.66 32.60
C VAL A 299 -17.61 -37.81 32.76
N ASP A 300 -18.70 -38.16 32.08
CA ASP A 300 -20.01 -37.47 32.19
C ASP A 300 -20.52 -37.32 33.64
N GLY A 301 -20.10 -38.23 34.53
CA GLY A 301 -20.47 -38.22 35.95
C GLY A 301 -19.80 -37.14 36.79
N ASP A 302 -18.87 -36.38 36.21
CA ASP A 302 -18.20 -35.24 36.86
C ASP A 302 -18.97 -33.91 36.61
N CYS A 303 -19.83 -33.86 35.58
CA CYS A 303 -20.56 -32.67 35.10
C CYS A 303 -21.93 -32.44 35.78
N GLU A 304 -22.59 -31.31 35.50
CA GLU A 304 -23.93 -31.04 36.02
C GLU A 304 -25.05 -31.79 35.26
N ALA A 305 -26.25 -31.82 35.84
CA ALA A 305 -27.36 -32.63 35.37
C ALA A 305 -28.01 -32.07 34.09
N GLY A 306 -27.44 -32.45 32.94
CA GLY A 306 -27.80 -31.98 31.60
C GLY A 306 -26.62 -31.94 30.64
N GLU A 307 -25.41 -32.16 31.15
CA GLU A 307 -24.15 -32.07 30.41
C GLU A 307 -23.52 -33.46 30.17
N VAL A 308 -22.55 -33.50 29.26
CA VAL A 308 -21.65 -34.64 29.01
C VAL A 308 -20.20 -34.15 28.95
N CYS A 309 -19.25 -35.03 29.24
CA CYS A 309 -17.84 -34.68 29.23
C CYS A 309 -17.24 -34.86 27.84
N THR A 310 -16.83 -33.76 27.20
CA THR A 310 -16.24 -33.75 25.85
C THR A 310 -14.89 -33.05 25.90
N ASP A 311 -13.83 -33.76 25.51
CA ASP A 311 -12.45 -33.26 25.41
C ASP A 311 -11.92 -32.51 26.66
N GLY A 312 -12.43 -32.87 27.84
CA GLY A 312 -12.03 -32.31 29.15
C GLY A 312 -12.97 -31.23 29.70
N SER A 313 -13.98 -30.80 28.94
CA SER A 313 -14.98 -29.81 29.37
C SER A 313 -16.39 -30.39 29.43
N CYS A 314 -17.19 -29.91 30.38
CA CYS A 314 -18.61 -30.19 30.45
C CYS A 314 -19.38 -29.35 29.43
N VAL A 315 -20.18 -30.00 28.58
CA VAL A 315 -20.99 -29.35 27.53
C VAL A 315 -22.43 -29.83 27.55
N GLU A 316 -23.40 -28.95 27.25
CA GLU A 316 -24.83 -29.28 27.25
C GLU A 316 -25.13 -30.42 26.27
N PHE A 317 -25.85 -31.46 26.74
CA PHE A 317 -26.21 -32.59 25.91
C PHE A 317 -27.34 -32.24 24.94
N VAL A 318 -26.96 -31.78 23.74
CA VAL A 318 -27.86 -31.67 22.59
C VAL A 318 -28.03 -33.07 21.97
N PRO A 319 -29.24 -33.67 21.97
CA PRO A 319 -29.47 -34.94 21.31
C PRO A 319 -29.28 -34.80 19.79
N PRO A 320 -28.83 -35.85 19.08
CA PRO A 320 -28.74 -35.82 17.63
C PRO A 320 -30.13 -35.60 17.00
N PRO A 321 -30.23 -34.90 15.86
CA PRO A 321 -31.50 -34.68 15.18
C PRO A 321 -32.10 -36.01 14.70
N GLU A 322 -33.43 -36.07 14.64
CA GLU A 322 -34.18 -37.25 14.21
C GLU A 322 -34.00 -37.53 12.70
N CYS A 323 -33.69 -36.47 11.93
CA CYS A 323 -33.44 -36.52 10.49
C CYS A 323 -32.36 -35.50 10.07
N VAL A 324 -31.77 -35.73 8.90
CA VAL A 324 -30.91 -34.75 8.20
C VAL A 324 -31.51 -34.40 6.82
N ILE A 325 -32.23 -35.34 6.21
CA ILE A 325 -32.93 -35.18 4.93
C ILE A 325 -34.30 -35.85 4.97
N SER A 326 -35.25 -35.41 4.13
CA SER A 326 -36.63 -35.91 4.14
C SER A 326 -36.80 -37.41 3.84
N SER A 327 -35.78 -38.10 3.35
CA SER A 327 -35.79 -39.57 3.19
C SER A 327 -35.50 -40.35 4.47
N ASP A 328 -35.15 -39.65 5.56
CA ASP A 328 -34.96 -40.24 6.89
C ASP A 328 -36.28 -40.38 7.66
N CYS A 329 -37.33 -39.67 7.20
CA CYS A 329 -38.66 -39.60 7.81
C CYS A 329 -39.65 -40.60 7.19
N ASP A 330 -40.82 -40.78 7.82
CA ASP A 330 -41.83 -41.73 7.36
C ASP A 330 -42.64 -41.19 6.16
N THR A 331 -43.44 -42.04 5.52
CA THR A 331 -44.18 -41.66 4.30
C THR A 331 -45.23 -40.59 4.57
N GLY A 332 -45.05 -39.40 3.98
CA GLY A 332 -45.88 -38.21 4.22
C GLY A 332 -45.19 -37.13 5.04
N GLU A 333 -43.96 -37.37 5.52
CA GLU A 333 -43.19 -36.45 6.33
C GLU A 333 -41.98 -35.87 5.58
N MET A 334 -41.52 -34.69 5.99
CA MET A 334 -40.26 -34.10 5.55
C MET A 334 -39.38 -33.74 6.74
N CYS A 335 -38.07 -33.61 6.50
CA CYS A 335 -37.16 -33.16 7.54
C CYS A 335 -37.16 -31.63 7.62
N GLU A 336 -37.59 -31.07 8.74
CA GLU A 336 -37.51 -29.63 9.04
C GLU A 336 -36.77 -29.41 10.36
N SER A 337 -35.70 -28.59 10.32
CA SER A 337 -34.90 -28.22 11.50
C SER A 337 -34.38 -29.41 12.35
N GLY A 338 -34.25 -30.60 11.75
CA GLY A 338 -33.81 -31.83 12.43
C GLY A 338 -34.93 -32.69 13.05
N ALA A 339 -36.20 -32.34 12.82
CA ALA A 339 -37.37 -33.14 13.20
C ALA A 339 -38.17 -33.56 11.96
N CYS A 340 -38.84 -34.71 12.03
CA CYS A 340 -39.76 -35.14 10.98
C CYS A 340 -41.13 -34.48 11.17
N VAL A 341 -41.57 -33.70 10.18
CA VAL A 341 -42.85 -32.98 10.18
C VAL A 341 -43.78 -33.50 9.09
N VAL A 342 -45.04 -33.72 9.41
CA VAL A 342 -46.06 -34.19 8.46
C VAL A 342 -46.35 -33.07 7.45
N VAL A 343 -46.19 -33.38 6.16
CA VAL A 343 -46.47 -32.41 5.10
C VAL A 343 -47.98 -32.31 4.90
N THR A 344 -48.52 -31.12 5.16
CA THR A 344 -49.96 -30.76 5.12
C THR A 344 -50.27 -29.82 3.96
N TYR A 345 -51.54 -29.66 3.62
CA TYR A 345 -51.97 -28.73 2.60
C TYR A 345 -51.81 -27.28 3.08
N ASP A 346 -52.39 -26.92 4.23
CA ASP A 346 -52.44 -25.51 4.67
C ASP A 346 -51.05 -24.89 4.92
N GLU A 347 -50.13 -25.66 5.52
CA GLU A 347 -48.82 -25.17 5.97
C GLU A 347 -47.73 -25.28 4.89
N HIS A 348 -47.74 -26.37 4.11
CA HIS A 348 -46.63 -26.71 3.19
C HIS A 348 -47.00 -26.53 1.71
N VAL A 349 -48.10 -27.15 1.27
CA VAL A 349 -48.43 -27.27 -0.16
C VAL A 349 -49.22 -26.07 -0.71
N GLN A 350 -50.14 -25.49 0.06
CA GLN A 350 -50.89 -24.30 -0.36
C GLN A 350 -49.95 -23.13 -0.70
N PRO A 351 -48.94 -22.75 0.10
CA PRO A 351 -48.02 -21.66 -0.26
C PRO A 351 -47.31 -21.90 -1.59
N VAL A 352 -46.86 -23.14 -1.84
CA VAL A 352 -46.19 -23.54 -3.08
C VAL A 352 -47.14 -23.47 -4.28
N LEU A 353 -48.37 -24.02 -4.17
CA LEU A 353 -49.36 -24.00 -5.25
C LEU A 353 -49.91 -22.59 -5.51
N SER A 354 -50.10 -21.77 -4.48
CA SER A 354 -50.45 -20.35 -4.60
C SER A 354 -49.36 -19.56 -5.33
N LEU A 355 -48.08 -19.78 -5.01
CA LEU A 355 -46.96 -19.08 -5.65
C LEU A 355 -46.75 -19.51 -7.11
N ALA A 356 -46.73 -20.81 -7.39
CA ALA A 356 -46.41 -21.34 -8.72
C ALA A 356 -47.60 -21.37 -9.69
N CYS A 357 -48.80 -21.68 -9.20
CA CYS A 357 -50.00 -21.90 -10.02
C CYS A 357 -51.12 -20.88 -9.76
N GLY A 358 -51.05 -20.15 -8.66
CA GLY A 358 -52.21 -19.45 -8.11
C GLY A 358 -52.75 -18.28 -8.94
N THR A 359 -51.92 -17.68 -9.80
CA THR A 359 -52.37 -16.68 -10.78
C THR A 359 -53.49 -17.20 -11.69
N CYS A 360 -53.46 -18.49 -12.03
CA CYS A 360 -54.47 -19.16 -12.87
C CYS A 360 -55.45 -20.00 -12.04
N HIS A 361 -54.95 -20.70 -11.02
CA HIS A 361 -55.64 -21.74 -10.26
C HIS A 361 -56.03 -21.31 -8.83
N THR A 362 -56.47 -20.06 -8.65
CA THR A 362 -57.19 -19.60 -7.44
C THR A 362 -58.33 -18.63 -7.75
N SER A 363 -58.02 -17.50 -8.39
CA SER A 363 -58.95 -16.36 -8.57
C SER A 363 -59.54 -16.27 -9.97
N GLN A 364 -58.85 -16.81 -10.97
CA GLN A 364 -59.31 -16.87 -12.36
C GLN A 364 -59.99 -18.20 -12.72
N ASN A 365 -59.91 -19.22 -11.85
CA ASN A 365 -60.49 -20.57 -12.02
C ASN A 365 -60.20 -21.20 -13.40
N LEU A 366 -59.00 -20.98 -13.92
CA LEU A 366 -58.63 -21.48 -15.26
C LEU A 366 -58.48 -23.00 -15.21
N GLY A 367 -59.08 -23.70 -16.18
CA GLY A 367 -59.20 -25.16 -16.15
C GLY A 367 -60.29 -25.71 -15.22
N ASN A 368 -61.08 -24.86 -14.55
CA ASN A 368 -62.14 -25.21 -13.60
C ASN A 368 -61.63 -25.87 -12.29
N THR A 369 -60.45 -25.45 -11.80
CA THR A 369 -59.89 -25.87 -10.50
C THR A 369 -59.17 -24.71 -9.81
N ASN A 370 -59.32 -24.62 -8.48
CA ASN A 370 -58.77 -23.57 -7.62
C ASN A 370 -57.83 -24.17 -6.56
N PHE A 371 -57.15 -25.26 -6.92
CA PHE A 371 -56.38 -26.13 -6.04
C PHE A 371 -55.25 -25.44 -5.24
N GLY A 372 -54.86 -24.21 -5.59
CA GLY A 372 -53.89 -23.42 -4.83
C GLY A 372 -54.49 -22.60 -3.68
N ALA A 373 -55.83 -22.59 -3.52
CA ALA A 373 -56.55 -21.88 -2.46
C ALA A 373 -57.79 -22.62 -1.93
N VAL A 374 -58.08 -23.82 -2.43
CA VAL A 374 -59.17 -24.69 -1.96
C VAL A 374 -58.62 -26.11 -1.87
N TYR A 375 -58.57 -26.67 -0.66
CA TYR A 375 -58.05 -28.01 -0.41
C TYR A 375 -58.87 -29.07 -1.18
N GLU A 376 -60.20 -29.04 -1.09
CA GLU A 376 -61.07 -30.07 -1.66
C GLU A 376 -61.00 -30.13 -3.20
N ASP A 377 -60.62 -29.04 -3.87
CA ASP A 377 -60.39 -29.01 -5.31
C ASP A 377 -59.19 -29.90 -5.71
N ASN A 378 -58.25 -30.20 -4.79
CA ASN A 378 -57.18 -31.19 -5.00
C ASN A 378 -57.71 -32.63 -4.93
N LEU A 379 -58.69 -32.90 -4.08
CA LEU A 379 -59.29 -34.24 -3.89
C LEU A 379 -60.27 -34.62 -4.99
N ALA A 380 -60.77 -33.63 -5.75
CA ALA A 380 -61.66 -33.84 -6.90
C ALA A 380 -61.02 -34.74 -7.98
N SER A 381 -61.82 -35.49 -8.73
CA SER A 381 -61.32 -36.33 -9.83
C SER A 381 -60.84 -35.46 -11.01
N SER A 382 -59.63 -35.73 -11.52
CA SER A 382 -59.07 -34.96 -12.63
C SER A 382 -59.78 -35.24 -13.96
N TYR A 383 -60.10 -34.19 -14.70
CA TYR A 383 -60.57 -34.27 -16.09
C TYR A 383 -59.45 -34.62 -17.07
N TYR A 384 -58.19 -34.30 -16.73
CA TYR A 384 -57.04 -34.45 -17.63
C TYR A 384 -56.26 -35.75 -17.39
N CYS A 385 -56.11 -36.16 -16.13
CA CYS A 385 -55.44 -37.41 -15.75
C CYS A 385 -56.49 -38.45 -15.33
N MET A 386 -56.85 -39.34 -16.26
CA MET A 386 -58.02 -40.22 -16.10
C MET A 386 -57.79 -41.30 -15.03
N GLY A 387 -58.39 -41.10 -13.86
CA GLY A 387 -58.31 -42.02 -12.71
C GLY A 387 -57.55 -41.43 -11.51
N GLU A 388 -56.93 -40.27 -11.67
CA GLU A 388 -56.22 -39.53 -10.62
C GLU A 388 -57.11 -38.44 -9.99
N THR A 389 -56.71 -37.95 -8.82
CA THR A 389 -57.23 -36.69 -8.29
C THR A 389 -56.59 -35.50 -9.02
N VAL A 390 -57.13 -34.30 -8.85
CA VAL A 390 -56.52 -33.06 -9.34
C VAL A 390 -55.14 -32.87 -8.72
N GLY A 391 -55.00 -33.10 -7.40
CA GLY A 391 -53.72 -33.02 -6.68
C GLY A 391 -52.64 -33.91 -7.29
N ALA A 392 -52.92 -35.21 -7.48
CA ALA A 392 -51.96 -36.12 -8.12
C ALA A 392 -51.64 -35.70 -9.58
N CYS A 393 -52.66 -35.24 -10.31
CA CYS A 393 -52.50 -34.76 -11.68
C CYS A 393 -51.63 -33.50 -11.81
N ILE A 394 -51.47 -32.69 -10.74
CA ILE A 394 -50.57 -31.52 -10.76
C ILE A 394 -49.14 -31.96 -11.10
N MET A 395 -48.63 -33.00 -10.43
CA MET A 395 -47.28 -33.53 -10.68
C MET A 395 -47.15 -34.11 -12.09
N THR A 396 -48.11 -34.94 -12.52
CA THR A 396 -48.19 -35.48 -13.89
C THR A 396 -48.07 -34.37 -14.96
N ARG A 397 -48.72 -33.21 -14.73
CA ARG A 397 -48.75 -32.08 -15.66
C ARG A 397 -47.58 -31.09 -15.55
N ILE A 398 -46.86 -31.13 -14.44
CA ILE A 398 -45.61 -30.40 -14.25
C ILE A 398 -44.46 -31.15 -14.96
N ASP A 399 -44.45 -32.48 -14.90
CA ASP A 399 -43.37 -33.30 -15.46
C ASP A 399 -43.58 -33.67 -16.94
N ASP A 400 -44.82 -33.68 -17.45
CA ASP A 400 -45.08 -33.71 -18.90
C ASP A 400 -44.86 -32.34 -19.59
N GLY A 401 -44.59 -31.30 -18.80
CA GLY A 401 -44.32 -29.94 -19.27
C GLY A 401 -45.54 -29.20 -19.85
N THR A 402 -46.76 -29.72 -19.68
CA THR A 402 -47.98 -29.05 -20.16
C THR A 402 -48.47 -27.94 -19.23
N MET A 403 -47.96 -27.87 -17.99
CA MET A 403 -48.15 -26.78 -17.05
C MET A 403 -46.84 -26.41 -16.31
N PRO A 404 -46.59 -25.13 -16.01
CA PRO A 404 -47.33 -23.96 -16.48
C PRO A 404 -47.00 -23.63 -17.96
N PRO A 405 -47.92 -23.04 -18.74
CA PRO A 405 -47.72 -22.82 -20.19
C PRO A 405 -46.60 -21.82 -20.54
N SER A 406 -46.04 -21.12 -19.56
CA SER A 406 -44.87 -20.24 -19.68
C SER A 406 -43.53 -20.99 -19.71
N GLY A 407 -43.51 -22.30 -19.42
CA GLY A 407 -42.26 -23.06 -19.23
C GLY A 407 -41.54 -22.77 -17.92
N SER A 408 -42.19 -22.06 -16.98
CA SER A 408 -41.66 -21.72 -15.66
C SER A 408 -41.61 -22.98 -14.77
N ASN A 409 -40.48 -23.70 -14.77
CA ASN A 409 -40.34 -24.93 -14.00
C ASN A 409 -40.25 -24.65 -12.49
N MET A 410 -40.92 -25.48 -11.69
CA MET A 410 -40.83 -25.43 -10.22
C MET A 410 -39.50 -26.02 -9.73
N SER A 411 -39.03 -25.57 -8.56
CA SER A 411 -37.81 -26.11 -7.95
C SER A 411 -37.97 -27.58 -7.58
N ALA A 412 -36.85 -28.31 -7.55
CA ALA A 412 -36.85 -29.72 -7.14
C ALA A 412 -37.38 -29.90 -5.69
N SER A 413 -37.12 -28.95 -4.80
CA SER A 413 -37.64 -28.96 -3.43
C SER A 413 -39.16 -28.77 -3.38
N SER A 414 -39.73 -27.82 -4.13
CA SER A 414 -41.19 -27.62 -4.21
C SER A 414 -41.89 -28.82 -4.84
N LYS A 415 -41.29 -29.45 -5.87
CA LYS A 415 -41.80 -30.72 -6.42
C LYS A 415 -41.75 -31.85 -5.39
N SER A 416 -40.64 -31.99 -4.65
CA SER A 416 -40.46 -33.01 -3.61
C SER A 416 -41.49 -32.85 -2.49
N MET A 417 -41.73 -31.62 -2.02
CA MET A 417 -42.73 -31.32 -0.99
C MET A 417 -44.15 -31.73 -1.41
N ILE A 418 -44.56 -31.40 -2.64
CA ILE A 418 -45.86 -31.84 -3.19
C ILE A 418 -45.90 -33.38 -3.31
N GLN A 419 -44.81 -34.02 -3.76
CA GLN A 419 -44.76 -35.47 -3.90
C GLN A 419 -44.87 -36.19 -2.55
N ILE A 420 -44.16 -35.73 -1.52
CA ILE A 420 -44.27 -36.25 -0.14
C ILE A 420 -45.72 -36.14 0.37
N TRP A 421 -46.36 -34.99 0.17
CA TRP A 421 -47.77 -34.79 0.53
C TRP A 421 -48.73 -35.74 -0.21
N LEU A 422 -48.51 -35.98 -1.51
CA LEU A 422 -49.28 -36.94 -2.29
C LEU A 422 -49.11 -38.37 -1.79
N ASP A 423 -47.87 -38.79 -1.51
CA ASP A 423 -47.54 -40.13 -1.01
C ASP A 423 -48.03 -40.34 0.44
N GLY A 424 -48.05 -39.28 1.25
CA GLY A 424 -48.70 -39.22 2.57
C GLY A 424 -50.23 -39.25 2.54
N GLY A 425 -50.85 -39.25 1.34
CA GLY A 425 -52.30 -39.35 1.16
C GLY A 425 -53.05 -38.02 1.14
N MET A 426 -52.36 -36.90 0.90
CA MET A 426 -52.88 -35.53 0.89
C MET A 426 -53.52 -35.12 2.22
N ALA A 427 -52.72 -34.93 3.27
CA ALA A 427 -53.20 -34.36 4.53
C ALA A 427 -53.67 -32.90 4.35
N GLU A 428 -54.69 -32.49 5.10
CA GLU A 428 -55.17 -31.09 5.17
C GLU A 428 -54.23 -30.25 6.04
#